data_AF-A0A101SLJ6-F1
#
_entry.id   AF-A0A101SLJ6-F1
#
_cell.length_a   1.000
_cell.length_b   1.000
_cell.length_c   1.000
_cell.angle_alpha   90.00
_cell.angle_beta   90.00
_cell.angle_gamma   90.00
#
_symmetry.space_group_name_H-M   'P 1'
#
loop_
_entity.id
_entity.type
_entity.pdbx_description
1 polymer ?
#
loop_
_entity_poly.entity_id
_entity_poly.type
_entity_poly.pdbx_seq_one_letter_code
_entity_poly.pdbx_strand_id
1 'polypeptide(L)'
;MVLSVERERVSTGRSAWNIASYDHGIGHVKTGDRDAVAYADRAAVSVVPCARKGDRDEAVSTYVITVKSGREDESAMHRLISGYTAALRKQHPC
;
A
#
# COMPACT_ATOMS: atom_id res chain seq x y z
N MET A 1 12.11 14.42 -5.68
CA MET A 1 11.55 13.35 -4.82
C MET A 1 11.88 12.03 -5.49
N VAL A 2 12.59 11.13 -4.81
CA VAL A 2 12.86 9.78 -5.34
C VAL A 2 11.88 8.85 -4.63
N LEU A 3 11.10 8.13 -5.44
CA LEU A 3 10.10 7.16 -4.99
C LEU A 3 10.62 5.77 -5.33
N SER A 4 10.64 4.88 -4.33
CA SER A 4 10.69 3.44 -4.59
C SER A 4 9.25 2.92 -4.54
N VAL A 5 8.89 2.09 -5.52
CA VAL A 5 7.59 1.43 -5.58
C VAL A 5 7.82 -0.05 -5.82
N GLU A 6 7.34 -0.87 -4.90
CA GLU A 6 7.48 -2.32 -4.93
C GLU A 6 6.09 -2.94 -4.96
N ARG A 7 5.93 -4.02 -5.73
CA ARG A 7 4.67 -4.76 -5.83
C ARG A 7 4.92 -6.24 -5.66
N GLU A 8 4.08 -6.87 -4.88
CA GLU A 8 4.19 -8.30 -4.59
C GLU A 8 2.79 -8.93 -4.46
N ARG A 9 2.72 -10.24 -4.72
CA ARG A 9 1.53 -11.04 -4.41
C ARG A 9 1.61 -11.49 -2.96
N VAL A 10 0.52 -11.31 -2.23
CA VAL A 10 0.37 -11.66 -0.82
C VAL A 10 -0.91 -12.45 -0.59
N SER A 11 -1.03 -13.13 0.55
CA SER A 11 -2.28 -13.76 0.94
C SER A 11 -3.35 -12.72 1.31
N THR A 12 -4.62 -12.96 1.00
CA THR A 12 -5.76 -12.09 1.34
C THR A 12 -5.96 -11.87 2.85
N GLY A 13 -5.36 -12.70 3.72
CA GLY A 13 -5.35 -12.50 5.17
C GLY A 13 -4.42 -11.38 5.66
N ARG A 14 -3.57 -10.83 4.78
CA ARG A 14 -2.60 -9.79 5.12
C ARG A 14 -3.19 -8.41 4.90
N SER A 15 -3.38 -7.64 5.98
CA SER A 15 -3.81 -6.25 5.90
C SER A 15 -2.64 -5.32 5.53
N ALA A 16 -2.96 -4.16 4.95
CA ALA A 16 -1.96 -3.14 4.65
C ALA A 16 -1.20 -2.69 5.91
N TRP A 17 -1.89 -2.59 7.05
CA TRP A 17 -1.28 -2.25 8.33
C TRP A 17 -0.29 -3.31 8.82
N ASN A 18 -0.64 -4.60 8.68
CA ASN A 18 0.26 -5.70 9.08
C ASN A 18 1.54 -5.69 8.24
N ILE A 19 1.42 -5.52 6.92
CA ILE A 19 2.59 -5.46 6.03
C ILE A 19 3.44 -4.22 6.35
N ALA A 20 2.80 -3.05 6.49
CA ALA A 20 3.49 -1.81 6.84
C ALA A 20 4.27 -1.92 8.16
N SER A 21 3.64 -2.46 9.20
CA SER A 21 4.21 -2.50 10.55
C SER A 21 5.22 -3.63 10.74
N TYR A 22 4.93 -4.84 10.23
CA TYR A 22 5.74 -6.02 10.50
C TYR A 22 6.79 -6.32 9.42
N ASP A 23 6.50 -6.10 8.14
CA ASP A 23 7.46 -6.43 7.07
C ASP A 23 8.41 -5.26 6.79
N HIS A 24 7.88 -4.04 6.84
CA HIS A 24 8.65 -2.83 6.53
C HIS A 24 9.03 -1.99 7.76
N GLY A 25 8.59 -2.39 8.96
CA GLY A 25 8.98 -1.73 10.21
C GLY A 25 8.57 -0.26 10.31
N ILE A 26 7.48 0.14 9.64
CA ILE A 26 7.02 1.53 9.63
C ILE A 26 6.39 1.84 10.99
N GLY A 27 6.88 2.89 11.67
CA GLY A 27 6.30 3.39 12.92
C GLY A 27 5.12 4.32 12.70
N HIS A 28 4.24 4.43 13.70
CA HIS A 28 3.10 5.38 13.71
C HIS A 28 2.14 5.27 12.51
N VAL A 29 1.96 4.06 12.00
CA VAL A 29 1.13 3.78 10.82
C VAL A 29 -0.34 4.11 11.08
N LYS A 30 -0.93 4.89 10.18
CA LYS A 30 -2.38 5.14 10.10
C LYS A 30 -2.99 4.31 8.97
N THR A 31 -4.27 3.99 9.07
CA THR A 31 -5.01 3.31 8.00
C THR A 31 -5.99 4.25 7.31
N GLY A 32 -6.32 3.93 6.05
CA GLY A 32 -7.26 4.67 5.22
C GLY A 32 -7.92 3.77 4.20
N ASP A 33 -8.88 4.33 3.44
CA ASP A 33 -9.59 3.62 2.36
C ASP A 33 -10.13 2.24 2.79
N ARG A 34 -10.89 2.21 3.90
CA ARG A 34 -11.44 0.97 4.51
C ARG A 34 -10.36 -0.08 4.81
N ASP A 35 -9.26 0.37 5.40
CA ASP A 35 -8.08 -0.43 5.77
C ASP A 35 -7.30 -1.05 4.59
N ALA A 36 -7.66 -0.67 3.35
CA ALA A 36 -6.92 -1.10 2.17
C ALA A 36 -5.57 -0.39 2.03
N VAL A 37 -5.37 0.75 2.69
CA VAL A 37 -4.09 1.46 2.73
C VAL A 37 -3.63 1.69 4.16
N ALA A 38 -2.32 1.69 4.34
CA ALA A 38 -1.61 2.00 5.56
C ALA A 38 -0.46 2.95 5.23
N TYR A 39 -0.27 4.01 6.00
CA TYR A 39 0.71 5.04 5.67
C TYR A 39 1.28 5.73 6.90
N ALA A 40 2.48 6.27 6.73
CA ALA A 40 3.15 7.19 7.63
C ALA A 40 4.00 8.16 6.78
N ASP A 41 4.49 9.24 7.38
CA ASP A 41 5.23 10.37 6.78
C ASP A 41 5.92 10.13 5.42
N ARG A 42 6.71 9.06 5.31
CA ARG A 42 7.54 8.76 4.13
C ARG A 42 7.22 7.45 3.42
N ALA A 43 6.28 6.67 3.93
CA ALA A 43 6.07 5.31 3.48
C ALA A 43 4.60 4.90 3.54
N ALA A 44 4.16 4.10 2.59
CA ALA A 44 2.80 3.61 2.54
C ALA A 44 2.73 2.22 1.91
N VAL A 45 1.77 1.43 2.36
CA VAL A 45 1.41 0.13 1.80
C VAL A 45 -0.06 0.19 1.41
N SER A 46 -0.41 -0.47 0.30
CA SER A 46 -1.79 -0.78 -0.03
C SER A 46 -1.95 -2.24 -0.37
N VAL A 47 -3.10 -2.82 -0.03
CA VAL A 47 -3.46 -4.20 -0.39
C VAL A 47 -4.75 -4.16 -1.20
N VAL A 48 -4.71 -4.77 -2.39
CA VAL A 48 -5.87 -4.91 -3.26
C VAL A 48 -6.12 -6.39 -3.51
N PRO A 49 -7.28 -6.94 -3.11
CA PRO A 49 -7.60 -8.35 -3.36
C PRO A 49 -7.74 -8.61 -4.87
N CYS A 50 -7.34 -9.80 -5.30
CA CYS A 50 -7.61 -10.28 -6.64
C CYS A 50 -9.13 -10.42 -6.86
N ALA A 51 -9.65 -9.88 -7.97
CA ALA A 51 -11.09 -9.92 -8.27
C ALA A 51 -11.52 -11.18 -9.04
N ARG A 52 -10.57 -12.03 -9.46
CA ARG A 52 -10.84 -13.17 -10.34
C ARG A 52 -11.40 -14.38 -9.59
N LYS A 53 -12.32 -15.10 -10.24
CA LYS A 53 -12.98 -16.30 -9.73
C LYS A 53 -12.00 -17.48 -9.73
N GLY A 54 -11.18 -17.58 -8.68
CA GLY A 54 -10.15 -18.61 -8.54
C GLY A 54 -9.02 -18.19 -7.59
N ASP A 55 -8.76 -16.89 -7.50
CA ASP A 55 -7.62 -16.31 -6.77
C ASP A 55 -8.07 -15.62 -5.47
N ARG A 56 -9.11 -16.16 -4.81
CA ARG A 56 -9.69 -15.55 -3.59
C ARG A 56 -8.73 -15.51 -2.41
N ASP A 57 -7.64 -16.24 -2.50
CA ASP A 57 -6.61 -16.31 -1.48
C ASP A 57 -5.41 -15.40 -1.78
N GLU A 58 -5.44 -14.69 -2.93
CA GLU A 58 -4.38 -13.77 -3.35
C GLU A 58 -4.83 -12.29 -3.36
N ALA A 59 -3.89 -11.43 -2.99
CA ALA A 59 -3.99 -9.98 -3.10
C ALA A 59 -2.66 -9.43 -3.64
N VAL A 60 -2.71 -8.22 -4.18
CA VAL A 60 -1.51 -7.49 -4.58
C VAL A 60 -1.23 -6.41 -3.54
N SER A 61 -0.06 -6.50 -2.91
CA SER A 61 0.50 -5.44 -2.08
C SER A 61 1.28 -4.47 -2.96
N THR A 62 1.16 -3.18 -2.68
CA THR A 62 2.00 -2.12 -3.24
C THR A 62 2.62 -1.35 -2.09
N TYR A 63 3.94 -1.37 -2.01
CA TYR A 63 4.72 -0.58 -1.06
C TYR A 63 5.33 0.62 -1.77
N VAL A 64 5.23 1.79 -1.15
CA VAL A 64 5.76 3.06 -1.65
C VAL A 64 6.59 3.72 -0.55
N ILE A 65 7.80 4.15 -0.85
CA ILE A 65 8.65 4.91 0.08
C ILE A 65 9.37 6.06 -0.63
N THR A 66 9.47 7.20 0.05
CA THR A 66 10.32 8.33 -0.38
C THR A 66 11.72 8.20 0.22
N VAL A 67 12.73 7.93 -0.62
CA VAL A 67 14.11 7.61 -0.20
C VAL A 67 15.07 8.82 -0.11
N LYS A 68 14.61 10.04 -0.38
CA LYS A 68 15.38 11.29 -0.22
C LYS A 68 14.59 12.35 0.54
N SER A 69 15.28 13.37 1.05
CA SER A 69 14.82 14.54 1.84
C SER A 69 13.77 15.44 1.16
N GLY A 70 12.69 14.85 0.66
CA GLY A 70 11.43 15.56 0.52
C GLY A 70 10.87 15.83 1.91
N ARG A 71 10.19 16.96 2.07
CA ARG A 71 9.48 17.28 3.31
C ARG A 71 8.50 16.15 3.62
N GLU A 72 8.52 15.67 4.86
CA GLU A 72 7.52 14.73 5.36
C GLU A 72 6.14 15.37 5.23
N ASP A 73 5.23 14.66 4.56
CA ASP A 73 3.86 15.09 4.39
C ASP A 73 2.97 13.86 4.31
N GLU A 74 2.48 13.47 5.49
CA GLU A 74 1.58 12.33 5.65
C GLU A 74 0.31 12.47 4.79
N SER A 75 -0.21 13.70 4.63
CA SER A 75 -1.39 13.95 3.81
C SER A 75 -1.10 13.74 2.33
N ALA A 76 0.08 14.16 1.86
CA ALA A 76 0.53 13.90 0.50
C ALA A 76 0.76 12.40 0.27
N MET A 77 1.37 11.70 1.24
CA MET A 77 1.60 10.26 1.17
C MET A 77 0.28 9.48 1.09
N HIS A 78 -0.69 9.84 1.93
CA HIS A 78 -2.03 9.24 1.88
C HIS A 78 -2.68 9.42 0.50
N ARG A 79 -2.67 10.65 -0.04
CA ARG A 79 -3.23 10.92 -1.38
C ARG A 79 -2.52 10.12 -2.47
N LEU A 80 -1.20 10.00 -2.38
CA LEU A 80 -0.39 9.25 -3.34
C LEU A 80 -0.77 7.77 -3.34
N ILE A 81 -0.75 7.12 -2.17
CA ILE A 81 -1.04 5.69 -2.08
C ILE A 81 -2.48 5.41 -2.48
N SER A 82 -3.46 6.21 -2.05
CA SER A 82 -4.86 6.04 -2.45
C SER A 82 -5.06 6.17 -3.96
N GLY A 83 -4.33 7.08 -4.62
CA GLY A 83 -4.35 7.21 -6.08
C GLY A 83 -3.83 5.97 -6.79
N TYR A 84 -2.71 5.42 -6.32
CA TYR A 84 -2.16 4.15 -6.83
C TYR A 84 -3.13 2.98 -6.62
N THR A 85 -3.70 2.86 -5.42
CA THR A 85 -4.67 1.81 -5.07
C THR A 85 -5.91 1.88 -5.98
N ALA A 86 -6.45 3.08 -6.21
CA ALA A 86 -7.59 3.27 -7.10
C ALA A 86 -7.26 2.91 -8.57
N ALA A 87 -6.07 3.30 -9.06
CA ALA A 87 -5.61 2.93 -10.40
C ALA A 87 -5.42 1.41 -10.54
N LEU A 88 -4.83 0.76 -9.54
CA LEU A 88 -4.61 -0.68 -9.52
C LEU A 88 -5.94 -1.45 -9.55
N ARG A 89 -6.93 -1.06 -8.75
CA ARG A 89 -8.27 -1.67 -8.75
C ARG A 89 -8.93 -1.64 -10.14
N LYS A 90 -8.76 -0.53 -10.88
CA LYS A 90 -9.31 -0.39 -12.25
C LYS A 90 -8.60 -1.29 -13.28
N GLN A 91 -7.35 -1.67 -13.00
CA GLN A 91 -6.59 -2.52 -13.90
C GLN A 91 -6.94 -4.00 -13.77
N HIS A 92 -7.74 -4.39 -12.76
CA HIS A 92 -7.99 -5.79 -12.43
C HIS A 92 -6.66 -6.54 -12.33
N PRO A 93 -5.89 -6.32 -11.24
CA PRO A 93 -4.52 -6.81 -11.12
C PRO A 93 -4.42 -8.35 -11.19
N CYS A 94 -5.58 -9.00 -11.15
CA CYS A 94 -5.93 -10.38 -11.42
C CYS A 94 -7.30 -10.33 -12.15
#